data_AF-A0AAD8Y5Y1-F1
#
_entry.id   AF-A0AAD8Y5Y1-F1
#
_cell.length_a   1.000
_cell.length_b   1.000
_cell.length_c   1.000
_cell.angle_alpha   90.00
_cell.angle_beta   90.00
_cell.angle_gamma   90.00
#
_symmetry.space_group_name_H-M   'P 1'
#
loop_
_entity.id
_entity.type
_entity.pdbx_description
1 polymer ?
#
loop_
_entity_poly.entity_id
_entity_poly.type
_entity_poly.pdbx_seq_one_letter_code
_entity_poly.pdbx_strand_id
1 'polypeptide(L)'
;MSSSARPTKKAKKSATGQPAAAGPSAIDDLTALTTAQLYSLSAKRHRDYSREIVRMAQEERDRAHVALQEMQSRLERANEHLEKMEENSRDAHREYLDAKNLLIRVRQSSNSTVPPMNIALDDSSVEDILGIISKKPSGNTAASSGKSPGGKKSQKFPYIEDILVSMAKSGQLHKGTKLSLAECHLVNKKDNSQFVNTMKLVEELWTEEEELFLRSSREEIEESMEEAKIIAETISLRCLTKLNEFEGREDPTPTNHQKPSFVSVGNRARRVFIGRKKGDENLV
;
A
#
# COMPACT_ATOMS: atom_id res chain seq x y z
N MET A 1 -21.57 4.28 64.56
CA MET A 1 -21.59 5.21 65.71
C MET A 1 -20.39 4.90 66.59
N SER A 2 -19.38 5.78 66.61
CA SER A 2 -18.40 5.79 67.69
C SER A 2 -17.85 7.21 67.81
N SER A 3 -17.98 7.73 69.00
CA SER A 3 -17.83 9.12 69.42
C SER A 3 -16.44 9.38 69.98
N SER A 4 -15.97 10.62 69.77
CA SER A 4 -15.33 11.48 70.78
C SER A 4 -14.02 11.02 71.44
N ALA A 5 -12.95 11.79 71.21
CA ALA A 5 -12.10 12.25 72.31
C ALA A 5 -11.30 13.50 71.92
N ARG A 6 -11.48 14.54 72.73
CA ARG A 6 -10.71 15.79 72.78
C ARG A 6 -9.62 15.64 73.85
N PRO A 7 -8.48 16.30 73.71
CA PRO A 7 -7.91 17.01 74.87
C PRO A 7 -7.27 18.35 74.44
N THR A 8 -6.94 19.34 75.25
CA THR A 8 -7.32 19.83 76.58
C THR A 8 -6.88 21.30 76.57
N LYS A 9 -7.57 22.14 77.34
CA LYS A 9 -7.29 23.57 77.52
C LYS A 9 -5.93 23.81 78.18
N LYS A 10 -5.13 24.75 77.67
CA LYS A 10 -4.20 25.57 78.48
C LYS A 10 -4.66 27.03 78.45
N ALA A 11 -4.67 27.62 79.64
CA ALA A 11 -5.24 28.92 79.93
C ALA A 11 -4.29 30.08 79.58
N LYS A 12 -4.89 31.08 78.93
CA LYS A 12 -4.86 32.52 79.21
C LYS A 12 -3.49 33.18 79.51
N LYS A 13 -3.01 33.96 78.54
CA LYS A 13 -2.26 35.20 78.81
C LYS A 13 -3.03 36.37 78.19
N SER A 14 -3.53 37.23 79.05
CA SER A 14 -4.20 38.49 78.72
C SER A 14 -3.19 39.50 78.20
N ALA A 15 -3.41 40.00 76.99
CA ALA A 15 -2.91 41.28 76.53
C ALA A 15 -3.97 41.88 75.59
N THR A 16 -4.78 42.75 76.17
CA THR A 16 -5.18 44.06 75.65
C THR A 16 -5.05 44.26 74.13
N GLY A 17 -6.20 44.42 73.46
CA GLY A 17 -6.26 44.83 72.07
C GLY A 17 -7.53 44.32 71.39
N GLN A 18 -8.68 44.92 71.69
CA GLN A 18 -9.76 44.95 70.71
C GLN A 18 -9.24 45.67 69.47
N PRO A 19 -9.30 45.11 68.25
CA PRO A 19 -9.76 45.91 67.15
C PRO A 19 -11.29 45.91 67.24
N ALA A 20 -11.83 47.12 67.23
CA ALA A 20 -13.25 47.37 67.04
C ALA A 20 -13.80 46.49 65.92
N ALA A 21 -15.03 46.02 66.11
CA ALA A 21 -15.86 45.57 65.01
C ALA A 21 -16.01 46.73 64.01
N ALA A 22 -15.10 46.82 63.05
CA ALA A 22 -15.36 47.49 61.81
C ALA A 22 -16.37 46.59 61.09
N GLY A 23 -17.63 47.03 61.07
CA GLY A 23 -18.60 46.46 60.12
C GLY A 23 -17.99 46.50 58.71
N PRO A 24 -18.41 45.60 57.81
CA PRO A 24 -17.83 45.49 56.49
C PRO A 24 -17.72 46.88 55.85
N SER A 25 -16.50 47.28 55.50
CA SER A 25 -16.30 48.54 54.82
C SER A 25 -16.89 48.39 53.42
N ALA A 26 -17.52 49.44 52.89
CA ALA A 26 -18.13 49.40 51.55
C ALA A 26 -17.15 48.93 50.45
N ILE A 27 -15.84 49.05 50.69
CA ILE A 27 -14.76 48.61 49.81
C ILE A 27 -14.57 47.08 49.86
N ASP A 28 -14.71 46.46 51.02
CA ASP A 28 -14.64 45.00 51.18
C ASP A 28 -15.84 44.32 50.54
N ASP A 29 -17.03 44.92 50.66
CA ASP A 29 -18.26 44.44 50.00
C ASP A 29 -18.17 44.57 48.47
N LEU A 30 -17.61 45.67 47.96
CA LEU A 30 -17.35 45.85 46.52
C LEU A 30 -16.34 44.83 46.00
N THR A 31 -15.26 44.58 46.74
CA THR A 31 -14.23 43.60 46.37
C THR A 31 -14.77 42.17 46.37
N ALA A 32 -15.60 41.82 47.36
CA ALA A 32 -16.29 40.55 47.40
C ALA A 32 -17.27 40.38 46.23
N LEU A 33 -18.02 41.42 45.88
CA LEU A 33 -18.94 41.42 44.74
C LEU A 33 -18.20 41.23 43.41
N THR A 34 -17.12 41.98 43.19
CA THR A 34 -16.29 41.85 41.98
C THR A 34 -15.68 40.46 41.86
N THR A 35 -15.19 39.91 42.97
CA THR A 35 -14.63 38.55 43.00
C THR A 35 -15.71 37.51 42.68
N ALA A 36 -16.88 37.61 43.29
CA ALA A 36 -18.01 36.73 43.01
C ALA A 36 -18.50 36.83 41.55
N GLN A 37 -18.49 38.03 40.96
CA GLN A 37 -18.81 38.25 39.54
C GLN A 37 -17.79 37.56 38.63
N LEU A 38 -16.48 37.67 38.92
CA LEU A 38 -15.43 37.01 38.15
C LEU A 38 -15.53 35.48 38.21
N TYR A 39 -15.75 34.91 39.40
CA TYR A 39 -15.98 33.47 39.54
C TYR A 39 -17.23 32.99 38.81
N SER A 40 -18.32 33.78 38.86
CA SER A 40 -19.56 33.46 38.14
C SER A 40 -19.38 33.47 36.62
N LEU A 41 -18.64 34.44 36.09
CA LEU A 41 -18.30 34.50 34.67
C LEU A 41 -17.38 33.35 34.24
N SER A 42 -16.39 33.01 35.06
CA SER A 42 -15.49 31.87 34.80
C SER A 42 -16.26 30.53 34.81
N ALA A 43 -17.14 30.33 35.79
CA ALA A 43 -17.97 29.14 35.89
C ALA A 43 -18.93 29.01 34.69
N LYS A 44 -19.48 30.13 34.22
CA LYS A 44 -20.31 30.15 33.00
C LYS A 44 -19.51 29.74 31.77
N ARG A 45 -18.32 30.32 31.54
CA ARG A 45 -17.45 29.91 30.43
C ARG A 45 -17.09 28.43 30.47
N HIS A 46 -16.79 27.89 31.66
CA HIS A 46 -16.46 26.49 31.80
C HIS A 46 -17.67 25.59 31.48
N ARG A 47 -18.87 25.96 31.91
CA ARG A 47 -20.10 25.24 31.54
C ARG A 47 -20.35 25.27 30.03
N ASP A 48 -20.17 26.41 29.39
CA ASP A 48 -20.37 26.56 27.95
C ASP A 48 -19.34 25.73 27.18
N TYR A 49 -18.07 25.76 27.59
CA TYR A 49 -17.00 24.93 27.01
C TYR A 49 -17.26 23.43 27.19
N SER A 50 -17.71 23.00 28.39
CA SER A 50 -18.07 21.60 28.63
C SER A 50 -19.25 21.13 27.77
N ARG A 51 -20.24 22.00 27.53
CA ARG A 51 -21.36 21.69 26.62
C ARG A 51 -20.90 21.54 25.18
N GLU A 52 -19.99 22.41 24.75
CA GLU A 52 -19.42 22.36 23.40
C GLU A 52 -18.61 21.08 23.17
N ILE A 53 -17.82 20.63 24.15
CA ILE A 53 -17.11 19.34 24.08
C ILE A 53 -18.09 18.18 23.92
N VAL A 54 -19.18 18.16 24.69
CA VAL A 54 -20.18 17.08 24.59
C VAL A 54 -20.87 17.09 23.22
N ARG A 55 -21.17 18.27 22.69
CA ARG A 55 -21.75 18.45 21.34
C ARG A 55 -20.80 17.90 20.27
N MET A 56 -19.53 18.28 20.31
CA MET A 56 -18.50 17.79 19.38
C MET A 56 -18.33 16.27 19.46
N ALA A 57 -18.31 15.71 20.68
CA ALA A 57 -18.21 14.27 20.88
C ALA A 57 -19.44 13.50 20.37
N GLN A 58 -20.63 14.12 20.39
CA GLN A 58 -21.83 13.58 19.76
C GLN A 58 -21.73 13.61 18.24
N GLU A 59 -21.31 14.73 17.64
CA GLU A 59 -21.13 14.81 16.19
C GLU A 59 -20.07 13.86 15.65
N GLU A 60 -19.01 13.60 16.43
CA GLU A 60 -17.97 12.63 16.08
C GLU A 60 -18.50 11.19 16.17
N ARG A 61 -19.32 10.89 17.19
CA ARG A 61 -20.00 9.59 17.30
C ARG A 61 -20.96 9.35 16.14
N ASP A 62 -21.75 10.36 15.77
CA ASP A 62 -22.72 10.25 14.68
C ASP A 62 -22.00 10.06 13.33
N ARG A 63 -20.89 10.77 13.11
CA ARG A 63 -20.01 10.54 11.95
C ARG A 63 -19.42 9.13 11.93
N ALA A 64 -18.97 8.62 13.07
CA ALA A 64 -18.47 7.25 13.16
C ALA A 64 -19.55 6.21 12.86
N HIS A 65 -20.80 6.43 13.30
CA HIS A 65 -21.93 5.56 12.96
C HIS A 65 -22.23 5.52 11.46
N VAL A 66 -22.23 6.67 10.79
CA VAL A 66 -22.43 6.74 9.33
C VAL A 66 -21.30 6.00 8.60
N ALA A 67 -20.05 6.24 8.99
CA ALA A 67 -18.90 5.56 8.40
C ALA A 67 -18.95 4.04 8.57
N LEU A 68 -19.35 3.55 9.76
CA LEU A 68 -19.54 2.11 10.00
C LEU A 68 -20.64 1.52 9.13
N GLN A 69 -21.75 2.23 8.94
CA GLN A 69 -22.84 1.78 8.08
C GLN A 69 -22.39 1.68 6.62
N GLU A 70 -21.65 2.68 6.12
CA GLU A 70 -21.09 2.66 4.76
C GLU A 70 -20.11 1.50 4.57
N MET A 71 -19.25 1.23 5.57
CA MET A 71 -18.34 0.09 5.53
C MET A 71 -19.10 -1.24 5.52
N GLN A 72 -20.15 -1.39 6.33
CA GLN A 72 -20.98 -2.60 6.31
C GLN A 72 -21.63 -2.81 4.95
N SER A 73 -22.22 -1.78 4.34
CA SER A 73 -22.82 -1.90 3.01
C SER A 73 -21.80 -2.18 1.90
N ARG A 74 -20.54 -1.71 2.05
CA ARG A 74 -19.45 -2.09 1.13
C ARG A 74 -19.09 -3.56 1.29
N LEU A 75 -19.02 -4.05 2.52
CA LEU A 75 -18.67 -5.43 2.84
C LEU A 75 -19.75 -6.41 2.36
N GLU A 76 -21.02 -6.07 2.51
CA GLU A 76 -22.15 -6.84 1.95
C GLU A 76 -22.05 -6.95 0.42
N ARG A 77 -21.80 -5.83 -0.29
CA ARG A 77 -21.62 -5.84 -1.75
C ARG A 77 -20.40 -6.65 -2.19
N ALA A 78 -19.30 -6.57 -1.45
CA ALA A 78 -18.10 -7.37 -1.72
C ALA A 78 -18.37 -8.87 -1.57
N ASN A 79 -19.14 -9.26 -0.55
CA ASN A 79 -19.56 -10.65 -0.36
C ASN A 79 -20.46 -11.15 -1.49
N GLU A 80 -21.44 -10.35 -1.93
CA GLU A 80 -22.28 -10.70 -3.09
C GLU A 80 -21.45 -10.88 -4.37
N HIS A 81 -20.44 -10.03 -4.58
CA HIS A 81 -19.54 -10.14 -5.72
C HIS A 81 -18.68 -11.40 -5.64
N LEU A 82 -18.16 -11.73 -4.46
CA LEU A 82 -17.40 -12.96 -4.24
C LEU A 82 -18.25 -14.20 -4.53
N GLU A 83 -19.49 -14.23 -4.05
CA GLU A 83 -20.43 -15.34 -4.31
C GLU A 83 -20.66 -15.56 -5.81
N LYS A 84 -20.85 -14.48 -6.57
CA LYS A 84 -20.97 -14.53 -8.04
C LYS A 84 -19.70 -15.03 -8.72
N MET A 85 -18.51 -14.64 -8.23
CA MET A 85 -17.25 -15.15 -8.78
C MET A 85 -17.08 -16.65 -8.51
N GLU A 86 -17.45 -17.12 -7.33
CA GLU A 86 -17.44 -18.55 -7.03
C GLU A 86 -18.40 -19.34 -7.92
N GLU A 87 -19.61 -18.82 -8.14
CA GLU A 87 -20.59 -19.44 -9.04
C GLU A 87 -20.06 -19.49 -10.48
N ASN A 88 -19.53 -18.39 -11.00
CA ASN A 88 -18.91 -18.33 -12.32
C ASN A 88 -17.72 -19.29 -12.45
N SER A 89 -16.90 -19.43 -11.40
CA SER A 89 -15.80 -20.40 -11.39
C SER A 89 -16.31 -21.85 -11.41
N ARG A 90 -17.41 -22.16 -10.72
CA ARG A 90 -18.02 -23.49 -10.74
C ARG A 90 -18.60 -23.81 -12.13
N ASP A 91 -19.24 -22.83 -12.77
CA ASP A 91 -19.79 -22.99 -14.11
C ASP A 91 -18.69 -23.14 -15.17
N ALA A 92 -17.65 -22.30 -15.14
CA ALA A 92 -16.50 -22.44 -16.03
C ALA A 92 -15.80 -23.80 -15.87
N HIS A 93 -15.71 -24.33 -14.64
CA HIS A 93 -15.18 -25.66 -14.40
C HIS A 93 -16.07 -26.76 -15.00
N ARG A 94 -17.40 -26.62 -14.89
CA ARG A 94 -18.36 -27.55 -15.49
C ARG A 94 -18.26 -27.54 -17.02
N GLU A 95 -18.18 -26.37 -17.65
CA GLU A 95 -17.99 -26.24 -19.10
C GLU A 95 -16.65 -26.83 -19.55
N TYR A 96 -15.58 -26.60 -18.79
CA TYR A 96 -14.27 -27.20 -19.07
C TYR A 96 -14.33 -28.73 -19.07
N LEU A 97 -15.01 -29.33 -18.09
CA LEU A 97 -15.18 -30.79 -18.04
C LEU A 97 -16.00 -31.31 -19.23
N ASP A 98 -17.04 -30.58 -19.64
CA ASP A 98 -17.83 -30.95 -20.82
C ASP A 98 -17.00 -30.89 -22.11
N ALA A 99 -16.25 -29.80 -22.31
CA ALA A 99 -15.33 -29.64 -23.44
C ALA A 99 -14.24 -30.72 -23.46
N LYS A 100 -13.70 -31.08 -22.30
CA LYS A 100 -12.73 -32.18 -22.16
C LYS A 100 -13.35 -33.52 -22.56
N ASN A 101 -14.56 -33.82 -22.10
CA ASN A 101 -15.27 -35.05 -22.46
C ASN A 101 -15.60 -35.10 -23.96
N LEU A 102 -15.96 -33.96 -24.57
CA LEU A 102 -16.18 -33.84 -26.00
C LEU A 102 -14.90 -34.14 -26.79
N LEU A 103 -13.75 -33.59 -26.38
CA LEU A 103 -12.45 -33.86 -27.00
C LEU A 103 -12.06 -35.34 -26.93
N ILE A 104 -12.32 -35.99 -25.79
CA ILE A 104 -12.10 -37.44 -25.64
C ILE A 104 -12.96 -38.21 -26.65
N ARG A 105 -14.24 -37.85 -26.78
CA ARG A 105 -15.17 -38.48 -27.73
C ARG A 105 -14.73 -38.27 -29.18
N VAL A 106 -14.33 -37.04 -29.54
CA VAL A 106 -13.80 -36.73 -30.87
C VAL A 106 -12.56 -37.58 -31.16
N ARG A 107 -11.59 -37.63 -30.23
CA ARG A 107 -10.37 -38.45 -30.39
C ARG A 107 -10.68 -39.93 -30.56
N GLN A 108 -11.62 -40.48 -29.78
CA GLN A 108 -12.07 -41.87 -29.91
C GLN A 108 -12.74 -42.14 -31.25
N SER A 109 -13.56 -41.21 -31.76
CA SER A 109 -14.14 -41.32 -33.10
C SER A 109 -13.10 -41.19 -34.22
N SER A 110 -12.08 -40.33 -34.07
CA SER A 110 -11.00 -40.16 -35.06
C SER A 110 -10.04 -41.35 -35.11
N ASN A 111 -9.86 -42.07 -34.00
CA ASN A 111 -9.02 -43.28 -33.96
C ASN A 111 -9.70 -44.53 -34.54
N SER A 112 -10.98 -44.46 -34.93
CA SER A 112 -11.71 -45.60 -35.49
C SER A 112 -11.60 -45.72 -37.02
N THR A 113 -10.89 -44.82 -37.72
CA THR A 113 -10.97 -44.75 -39.20
C THR A 113 -9.64 -44.64 -39.98
N VAL A 114 -8.47 -44.82 -39.37
CA VAL A 114 -7.20 -44.79 -40.15
C VAL A 114 -6.20 -45.85 -39.65
N PRO A 115 -5.63 -46.71 -40.52
CA PRO A 115 -4.57 -47.64 -40.13
C PRO A 115 -3.25 -46.90 -39.88
N PRO A 116 -2.34 -47.46 -39.07
CA PRO A 116 -1.17 -46.73 -38.57
C PRO A 116 -0.11 -46.56 -39.67
N MET A 117 0.16 -45.32 -40.08
CA MET A 117 1.42 -45.00 -40.73
C MET A 117 2.51 -44.85 -39.66
N ASN A 118 3.46 -45.77 -39.72
CA ASN A 118 4.69 -45.79 -38.93
C ASN A 118 5.56 -44.60 -39.40
N ILE A 119 5.56 -43.49 -38.66
CA ILE A 119 6.59 -42.45 -38.78
C ILE A 119 7.50 -42.64 -37.57
N ALA A 120 8.67 -43.22 -37.82
CA ALA A 120 9.78 -43.16 -36.90
C ALA A 120 10.19 -41.68 -36.74
N LEU A 121 9.92 -41.12 -35.56
CA LEU A 121 10.47 -39.83 -35.15
C LEU A 121 11.85 -40.09 -34.57
N ASP A 122 12.86 -39.79 -35.38
CA ASP A 122 14.26 -39.67 -34.99
C ASP A 122 14.45 -38.40 -34.14
N ASP A 123 15.10 -38.53 -32.99
CA ASP A 123 15.16 -37.57 -31.88
C ASP A 123 16.36 -36.60 -32.02
N SER A 124 16.49 -35.92 -33.16
CA SER A 124 17.67 -35.08 -33.45
C SER A 124 17.36 -33.80 -34.25
N SER A 125 16.45 -32.94 -33.77
CA SER A 125 16.14 -31.68 -34.49
C SER A 125 15.66 -30.49 -33.63
N VAL A 126 15.84 -30.49 -32.31
CA VAL A 126 15.40 -29.35 -31.46
C VAL A 126 16.43 -28.23 -31.30
N GLU A 127 17.67 -28.40 -31.78
CA GLU A 127 18.76 -27.44 -31.60
C GLU A 127 18.87 -26.37 -32.71
N ASP A 128 18.17 -26.52 -33.83
CA ASP A 128 18.31 -25.60 -34.99
C ASP A 128 17.31 -24.42 -35.02
N ILE A 129 16.38 -24.32 -34.07
CA ILE A 129 15.38 -23.24 -34.04
C ILE A 129 15.87 -21.99 -33.26
N LEU A 130 16.98 -22.09 -32.52
CA LEU A 130 17.56 -20.99 -31.73
C LEU A 130 18.67 -20.20 -32.45
N GLY A 131 18.98 -20.49 -33.71
CA GLY A 131 20.11 -19.90 -34.46
C GLY A 131 19.83 -18.68 -35.33
N ILE A 132 18.56 -18.26 -35.53
CA ILE A 132 18.21 -17.34 -36.64
C ILE A 132 18.19 -15.85 -36.26
N ILE A 133 18.32 -15.45 -34.99
CA ILE A 133 18.33 -14.02 -34.58
C ILE A 133 19.67 -13.65 -33.93
N SER A 134 20.76 -13.81 -34.67
CA SER A 134 22.04 -13.16 -34.37
C SER A 134 22.68 -12.64 -35.65
N LYS A 135 22.18 -11.50 -36.14
CA LYS A 135 22.89 -10.66 -37.11
C LYS A 135 23.10 -9.26 -36.54
N LYS A 136 24.22 -9.13 -35.86
CA LYS A 136 24.99 -7.89 -35.72
C LYS A 136 25.36 -7.38 -37.13
N PRO A 137 25.49 -6.06 -37.29
CA PRO A 137 26.66 -5.54 -37.98
C PRO A 137 27.50 -4.68 -37.04
N SER A 138 28.77 -5.07 -36.93
CA SER A 138 29.94 -4.18 -36.83
C SER A 138 29.80 -3.04 -37.85
N GLY A 139 30.17 -1.78 -37.66
CA GLY A 139 31.06 -1.06 -36.74
C GLY A 139 31.34 0.29 -37.43
N ASN A 140 31.55 1.38 -36.68
CA ASN A 140 32.52 2.44 -36.99
C ASN A 140 32.37 3.64 -36.04
N THR A 141 33.49 3.96 -35.41
CA THR A 141 33.81 5.19 -34.71
C THR A 141 34.24 6.27 -35.70
N ALA A 142 33.75 7.51 -35.56
CA ALA A 142 34.55 8.74 -35.65
C ALA A 142 33.68 9.98 -35.40
N ALA A 143 34.29 10.95 -34.74
CA ALA A 143 33.73 12.21 -34.27
C ALA A 143 33.37 13.20 -35.38
N SER A 144 32.39 14.08 -35.14
CA SER A 144 32.64 15.52 -34.99
C SER A 144 31.34 16.33 -34.87
N SER A 145 31.49 17.41 -34.12
CA SER A 145 30.63 18.57 -33.87
C SER A 145 29.56 18.94 -34.92
N GLY A 146 28.35 19.25 -34.43
CA GLY A 146 27.30 19.89 -35.23
C GLY A 146 26.05 20.28 -34.45
N LYS A 147 26.19 21.23 -33.51
CA LYS A 147 25.20 22.23 -33.05
C LYS A 147 23.71 21.95 -33.37
N SER A 148 22.91 21.63 -32.35
CA SER A 148 21.50 22.07 -32.28
C SER A 148 21.02 22.16 -30.82
N PRO A 149 20.14 23.14 -30.52
CA PRO A 149 19.95 23.69 -29.20
C PRO A 149 18.76 23.04 -28.49
N GLY A 150 18.92 22.74 -27.20
CA GLY A 150 17.84 22.24 -26.36
C GLY A 150 18.35 21.20 -25.39
N GLY A 151 18.67 21.66 -24.17
CA GLY A 151 19.23 20.83 -23.11
C GLY A 151 18.43 19.54 -22.92
N LYS A 152 19.08 18.40 -23.16
CA LYS A 152 18.62 17.10 -22.67
C LYS A 152 18.64 17.16 -21.14
N LYS A 153 17.53 17.58 -20.54
CA LYS A 153 17.21 17.17 -19.16
C LYS A 153 17.35 15.66 -19.15
N SER A 154 18.20 15.13 -18.26
CA SER A 154 18.37 13.69 -18.05
C SER A 154 17.01 13.01 -18.15
N GLN A 155 16.86 12.09 -19.09
CA GLN A 155 15.64 11.31 -19.23
C GLN A 155 15.44 10.60 -17.88
N LYS A 156 14.54 11.12 -17.03
CA LYS A 156 14.27 10.57 -15.70
C LYS A 156 13.72 9.18 -15.96
N PHE A 157 14.47 8.14 -15.58
CA PHE A 157 13.93 6.79 -15.59
C PHE A 157 12.69 6.78 -14.68
N PRO A 158 11.55 6.23 -15.14
CA PRO A 158 10.35 6.17 -14.31
C PRO A 158 10.61 5.49 -12.97
N TYR A 159 9.98 6.00 -11.92
CA TYR A 159 10.01 5.37 -10.61
C TYR A 159 9.05 4.18 -10.58
N ILE A 160 9.26 3.25 -9.66
CA ILE A 160 8.38 2.10 -9.49
C ILE A 160 6.95 2.57 -9.18
N GLU A 161 6.81 3.60 -8.35
CA GLU A 161 5.52 4.21 -8.03
C GLU A 161 4.76 4.67 -9.28
N ASP A 162 5.43 5.39 -10.18
CA ASP A 162 4.83 5.92 -11.42
C ASP A 162 4.35 4.78 -12.32
N ILE A 163 5.13 3.69 -12.37
CA ILE A 163 4.82 2.50 -13.17
C ILE A 163 3.60 1.80 -12.61
N LEU A 164 3.56 1.56 -11.29
CA LEU A 164 2.44 0.88 -10.63
C LEU A 164 1.16 1.69 -10.76
N VAL A 165 1.20 3.00 -10.50
CA VAL A 165 0.04 3.90 -10.66
C VAL A 165 -0.42 3.93 -12.13
N SER A 166 0.52 3.99 -13.08
CA SER A 166 0.16 3.97 -14.50
C SER A 166 -0.52 2.66 -14.92
N MET A 167 -0.09 1.52 -14.37
CA MET A 167 -0.64 0.20 -14.70
C MET A 167 -1.99 -0.05 -14.01
N ALA A 168 -2.15 0.44 -12.78
CA ALA A 168 -3.42 0.41 -12.07
C ALA A 168 -4.47 1.26 -12.82
N LYS A 169 -4.11 2.50 -13.17
CA LYS A 169 -4.99 3.42 -13.90
C LYS A 169 -5.40 2.92 -15.29
N SER A 170 -4.52 2.18 -15.97
CA SER A 170 -4.84 1.59 -17.28
C SER A 170 -5.69 0.32 -17.17
N GLY A 171 -5.95 -0.20 -15.96
CA GLY A 171 -6.65 -1.46 -15.73
C GLY A 171 -5.85 -2.69 -16.15
N GLN A 172 -4.55 -2.54 -16.44
CA GLN A 172 -3.69 -3.65 -16.87
C GLN A 172 -3.43 -4.65 -15.74
N LEU A 173 -3.55 -4.21 -14.48
CA LEU A 173 -3.35 -5.04 -13.30
C LEU A 173 -4.54 -5.96 -12.99
N HIS A 174 -5.74 -5.60 -13.45
CA HIS A 174 -6.98 -6.28 -13.08
C HIS A 174 -7.05 -7.76 -13.53
N LYS A 175 -6.42 -8.12 -14.65
CA LYS A 175 -6.59 -9.42 -15.31
C LYS A 175 -5.80 -10.58 -14.69
N GLY A 176 -5.36 -10.49 -13.43
CA GLY A 176 -4.53 -11.51 -12.77
C GLY A 176 -3.20 -11.81 -13.49
N THR A 177 -2.82 -10.97 -14.45
CA THR A 177 -1.58 -11.14 -15.21
C THR A 177 -0.40 -10.85 -14.30
N LYS A 178 0.66 -11.65 -14.41
CA LYS A 178 1.90 -11.38 -13.68
C LYS A 178 2.45 -10.01 -14.10
N LEU A 179 2.85 -9.19 -13.14
CA LEU A 179 3.45 -7.86 -13.38
C LEU A 179 4.65 -7.95 -14.33
N SER A 180 5.41 -9.04 -14.21
CA SER A 180 6.57 -9.31 -15.06
C SER A 180 6.24 -9.54 -16.54
N LEU A 181 4.98 -9.81 -16.88
CA LEU A 181 4.49 -9.98 -18.25
C LEU A 181 3.69 -8.78 -18.74
N ALA A 182 3.46 -7.78 -17.90
CA ALA A 182 2.63 -6.65 -18.24
C ALA A 182 3.36 -5.67 -19.18
N GLU A 183 2.61 -5.13 -20.14
CA GLU A 183 3.14 -4.16 -21.10
C GLU A 183 3.07 -2.74 -20.52
N CYS A 184 4.20 -2.20 -20.09
CA CYS A 184 4.29 -0.82 -19.60
C CYS A 184 4.85 0.11 -20.69
N HIS A 185 4.03 1.05 -21.16
CA HIS A 185 4.42 2.04 -22.18
C HIS A 185 5.50 3.03 -21.70
N LEU A 186 5.71 3.15 -20.38
CA LEU A 186 6.75 3.98 -19.78
C LEU A 186 8.15 3.33 -19.89
N VAL A 187 8.22 2.06 -20.28
CA VAL A 187 9.45 1.27 -20.31
C VAL A 187 9.87 0.99 -21.75
N ASN A 188 11.13 1.30 -22.08
CA ASN A 188 11.69 0.96 -23.37
C ASN A 188 11.98 -0.55 -23.46
N LYS A 189 11.83 -1.13 -24.66
CA LYS A 189 12.16 -2.55 -24.91
C LYS A 189 13.59 -2.95 -24.49
N LYS A 190 14.54 -2.02 -24.55
CA LYS A 190 15.95 -2.25 -24.13
C LYS A 190 16.10 -2.45 -22.62
N ASP A 191 15.21 -1.85 -21.83
CA ASP A 191 15.24 -1.88 -20.37
C ASP A 191 14.23 -2.91 -19.81
N ASN A 192 13.61 -3.72 -20.69
CA ASN A 192 12.59 -4.68 -20.31
C ASN A 192 13.11 -5.71 -19.29
N SER A 193 14.39 -6.08 -19.38
CA SER A 193 14.98 -7.01 -18.41
C SER A 193 15.00 -6.45 -16.99
N GLN A 194 15.29 -5.15 -16.81
CA GLN A 194 15.28 -4.48 -15.52
C GLN A 194 13.85 -4.32 -15.02
N PHE A 195 12.91 -3.99 -15.91
CA PHE A 195 11.50 -3.93 -15.59
C PHE A 195 10.98 -5.28 -15.09
N VAL A 196 11.21 -6.37 -15.83
CA VAL A 196 10.81 -7.73 -15.46
C VAL A 196 11.35 -8.09 -14.07
N ASN A 197 12.64 -7.85 -13.80
CA ASN A 197 13.22 -8.16 -12.49
C ASN A 197 12.65 -7.28 -11.38
N THR A 198 12.35 -6.02 -11.66
CA THR A 198 11.70 -5.13 -10.68
C THR A 198 10.29 -5.59 -10.37
N MET A 199 9.50 -5.88 -11.39
CA MET A 199 8.12 -6.34 -11.23
C MET A 199 8.04 -7.68 -10.51
N LYS A 200 8.95 -8.63 -10.79
CA LYS A 200 9.05 -9.87 -9.99
C LYS A 200 9.31 -9.59 -8.51
N LEU A 201 10.19 -8.63 -8.21
CA LEU A 201 10.45 -8.24 -6.83
C LEU A 201 9.23 -7.58 -6.18
N VAL A 202 8.49 -6.77 -6.93
CA VAL A 202 7.23 -6.18 -6.44
C VAL A 202 6.21 -7.30 -6.12
N GLU A 203 6.05 -8.28 -7.01
CA GLU A 203 5.16 -9.43 -6.76
C GLU A 203 5.58 -10.26 -5.54
N GLU A 204 6.88 -10.36 -5.24
CA GLU A 204 7.36 -11.04 -4.02
C GLU A 204 7.09 -10.25 -2.73
N LEU A 205 6.82 -8.93 -2.81
CA LEU A 205 6.86 -8.03 -1.65
C LEU A 205 5.57 -7.26 -1.37
N TRP A 206 4.65 -7.13 -2.32
CA TRP A 206 3.34 -6.55 -2.04
C TRP A 206 2.54 -7.45 -1.08
N THR A 207 1.68 -6.87 -0.25
CA THR A 207 0.79 -7.65 0.60
C THR A 207 -0.44 -8.11 -0.18
N GLU A 208 -1.17 -9.10 0.35
CA GLU A 208 -2.43 -9.54 -0.24
C GLU A 208 -3.44 -8.39 -0.38
N GLU A 209 -3.50 -7.48 0.61
CA GLU A 209 -4.37 -6.30 0.60
C GLU A 209 -3.96 -5.30 -0.49
N GLU A 210 -2.65 -5.03 -0.62
CA GLU A 210 -2.12 -4.11 -1.64
C GLU A 210 -2.30 -4.68 -3.06
N GLU A 211 -2.10 -5.99 -3.23
CA GLU A 211 -2.38 -6.68 -4.49
C GLU A 211 -3.87 -6.57 -4.83
N LEU A 212 -4.76 -6.89 -3.88
CA LEU A 212 -6.20 -6.82 -4.09
C LEU A 212 -6.63 -5.41 -4.49
N PHE A 213 -6.10 -4.39 -3.80
CA PHE A 213 -6.39 -2.99 -4.10
C PHE A 213 -5.87 -2.59 -5.49
N LEU A 214 -4.60 -2.84 -5.81
CA LEU A 214 -4.01 -2.42 -7.09
C LEU A 214 -4.58 -3.19 -8.30
N ARG A 215 -5.20 -4.34 -8.06
CA ARG A 215 -5.93 -5.12 -9.08
C ARG A 215 -7.44 -4.85 -9.10
N SER A 216 -7.94 -3.90 -8.30
CA SER A 216 -9.34 -3.47 -8.32
C SER A 216 -9.75 -2.91 -9.69
N SER A 217 -11.05 -2.69 -9.87
CA SER A 217 -11.55 -2.12 -11.13
C SER A 217 -10.94 -0.75 -11.39
N ARG A 218 -10.90 -0.35 -12.67
CA ARG A 218 -10.34 0.95 -13.04
C ARG A 218 -11.08 2.09 -12.35
N GLU A 219 -12.40 1.94 -12.20
CA GLU A 219 -13.30 2.88 -11.56
C GLU A 219 -12.95 3.04 -10.06
N GLU A 220 -12.73 1.92 -9.35
CA GLU A 220 -12.31 1.94 -7.94
C GLU A 220 -10.93 2.58 -7.74
N ILE A 221 -9.97 2.28 -8.63
CA ILE A 221 -8.66 2.95 -8.63
C ILE A 221 -8.81 4.45 -8.87
N GLU A 222 -9.71 4.87 -9.77
CA GLU A 222 -9.92 6.29 -10.09
C GLU A 222 -10.59 7.06 -8.94
N GLU A 223 -11.50 6.43 -8.19
CA GLU A 223 -12.09 7.00 -6.96
C GLU A 223 -11.09 7.09 -5.81
N SER A 224 -10.16 6.13 -5.69
CA SER A 224 -9.16 6.05 -4.63
C SER A 224 -7.72 6.29 -5.11
N MET A 225 -7.52 7.21 -6.07
CA MET A 225 -6.20 7.46 -6.67
C MET A 225 -5.12 7.85 -5.66
N GLU A 226 -5.47 8.51 -4.55
CA GLU A 226 -4.49 8.90 -3.54
C GLU A 226 -3.99 7.68 -2.75
N GLU A 227 -4.88 6.75 -2.44
CA GLU A 227 -4.53 5.47 -1.83
C GLU A 227 -3.65 4.64 -2.75
N ALA A 228 -3.95 4.60 -4.06
CA ALA A 228 -3.11 3.95 -5.06
C ALA A 228 -1.68 4.50 -5.09
N LYS A 229 -1.50 5.83 -4.94
CA LYS A 229 -0.17 6.44 -4.86
C LYS A 229 0.56 6.06 -3.59
N ILE A 230 -0.12 6.12 -2.44
CA ILE A 230 0.47 5.78 -1.13
C ILE A 230 0.93 4.32 -1.13
N ILE A 231 0.11 3.41 -1.66
CA ILE A 231 0.47 1.99 -1.80
C ILE A 231 1.67 1.83 -2.74
N ALA A 232 1.65 2.49 -3.90
CA ALA A 232 2.73 2.40 -4.86
C ALA A 232 4.07 2.95 -4.32
N GLU A 233 4.04 4.03 -3.56
CA GLU A 233 5.20 4.59 -2.85
C GLU A 233 5.69 3.61 -1.76
N THR A 234 4.76 3.05 -0.98
CA THR A 234 5.06 2.08 0.09
C THR A 234 5.75 0.83 -0.46
N ILE A 235 5.22 0.25 -1.53
CA ILE A 235 5.83 -0.89 -2.24
C ILE A 235 7.22 -0.51 -2.77
N SER A 236 7.36 0.68 -3.35
CA SER A 236 8.63 1.18 -3.89
C SER A 236 9.72 1.27 -2.83
N LEU A 237 9.38 1.80 -1.65
CA LEU A 237 10.28 1.87 -0.50
C LEU A 237 10.58 0.47 0.04
N ARG A 238 9.57 -0.39 0.19
CA ARG A 238 9.74 -1.77 0.64
C ARG A 238 10.71 -2.56 -0.25
N CYS A 239 10.63 -2.39 -1.57
CA CYS A 239 11.58 -2.98 -2.51
C CYS A 239 13.02 -2.54 -2.23
N LEU A 240 13.25 -1.24 -1.97
CA LEU A 240 14.58 -0.74 -1.65
C LEU A 240 15.09 -1.26 -0.30
N THR A 241 14.23 -1.25 0.73
CA THR A 241 14.55 -1.76 2.05
C THR A 241 14.96 -3.23 1.98
N LYS A 242 14.15 -4.05 1.32
CA LYS A 242 14.44 -5.48 1.18
C LYS A 242 15.73 -5.75 0.39
N LEU A 243 16.01 -4.97 -0.65
CA LEU A 243 17.27 -5.08 -1.36
C LEU A 243 18.48 -4.66 -0.50
N ASN A 244 18.32 -3.67 0.37
CA ASN A 244 19.38 -3.30 1.32
C ASN A 244 19.65 -4.44 2.32
N GLU A 245 18.61 -5.13 2.80
CA GLU A 245 18.74 -6.33 3.64
C GLU A 245 19.50 -7.45 2.90
N PHE A 246 19.12 -7.75 1.66
CA PHE A 246 19.79 -8.78 0.87
C PHE A 246 21.25 -8.44 0.53
N GLU A 247 21.59 -7.15 0.50
CA GLU A 247 22.97 -6.68 0.32
C GLU A 247 23.75 -6.64 1.64
N GLY A 248 23.14 -7.01 2.77
CA GLY A 248 23.81 -7.12 4.07
C GLY A 248 24.09 -5.77 4.75
N ARG A 249 23.29 -4.74 4.47
CA ARG A 249 23.39 -3.46 5.18
C ARG A 249 22.90 -3.60 6.63
N GLU A 250 23.63 -3.01 7.57
CA GLU A 250 23.25 -2.97 8.99
C GLU A 250 21.94 -2.20 9.21
N ASP A 251 21.79 -1.05 8.55
CA ASP A 251 20.52 -0.33 8.46
C ASP A 251 19.92 -0.52 7.06
N PRO A 252 18.81 -1.26 6.94
CA PRO A 252 18.15 -1.49 5.66
C PRO A 252 17.34 -0.29 5.18
N THR A 253 17.15 0.75 6.00
CA THR A 253 16.34 1.93 5.65
C THR A 253 16.90 2.64 4.40
N PRO A 254 16.06 2.94 3.39
CA PRO A 254 16.50 3.65 2.20
C PRO A 254 17.01 5.06 2.55
N THR A 255 18.18 5.41 2.03
CA THR A 255 18.73 6.76 2.18
C THR A 255 18.10 7.74 1.18
N ASN A 256 18.13 9.04 1.47
CA ASN A 256 17.62 10.10 0.57
C ASN A 256 18.24 10.10 -0.84
N HIS A 257 19.40 9.47 -1.01
CA HIS A 257 20.07 9.33 -2.30
C HIS A 257 19.61 8.11 -3.11
N GLN A 258 18.99 7.13 -2.45
CA GLN A 258 18.47 5.93 -3.10
C GLN A 258 17.11 6.22 -3.72
N LYS A 259 17.09 6.19 -5.04
CA LYS A 259 15.89 6.39 -5.86
C LYS A 259 15.29 5.05 -6.26
N PRO A 260 14.01 4.77 -5.97
CA PRO A 260 13.34 3.53 -6.33
C PRO A 260 12.95 3.52 -7.81
N SER A 261 13.94 3.67 -8.69
CA SER A 261 13.75 3.52 -10.14
C SER A 261 13.81 2.06 -10.53
N PHE A 262 13.00 1.66 -11.52
CA PHE A 262 12.97 0.28 -11.99
C PHE A 262 14.33 -0.18 -12.56
N VAL A 263 15.16 0.75 -13.06
CA VAL A 263 16.51 0.39 -13.54
C VAL A 263 17.43 0.04 -12.37
N SER A 264 17.47 0.90 -11.34
CA SER A 264 18.31 0.68 -10.16
C SER A 264 17.89 -0.59 -9.40
N VAL A 265 16.59 -0.70 -9.13
CA VAL A 265 16.01 -1.85 -8.42
C VAL A 265 16.14 -3.12 -9.25
N GLY A 266 15.83 -3.09 -10.55
CA GLY A 266 15.92 -4.25 -11.42
C GLY A 266 17.33 -4.82 -11.55
N ASN A 267 18.35 -3.95 -11.61
CA ASN A 267 19.74 -4.39 -11.63
C ASN A 267 20.17 -5.07 -10.32
N ARG A 268 19.69 -4.57 -9.17
CA ARG A 268 19.95 -5.14 -7.84
C ARG A 268 19.19 -6.46 -7.65
N ALA A 269 17.90 -6.47 -7.96
CA ALA A 269 17.03 -7.64 -7.89
C ALA A 269 17.58 -8.81 -8.73
N ARG A 270 18.08 -8.53 -9.94
CA ARG A 270 18.76 -9.54 -10.78
C ARG A 270 19.89 -10.24 -10.05
N ARG A 271 20.74 -9.51 -9.32
CA ARG A 271 21.86 -10.11 -8.56
C ARG A 271 21.35 -11.02 -7.45
N VAL A 272 20.31 -10.59 -6.75
CA VAL A 272 19.67 -11.39 -5.69
C VAL A 272 19.09 -12.67 -6.28
N PHE A 273 18.30 -12.60 -7.36
CA PHE A 273 17.70 -13.78 -7.98
C PHE A 273 18.73 -14.77 -8.51
N ILE A 274 19.82 -14.29 -9.13
CA ILE A 274 20.93 -15.15 -9.56
C ILE A 274 21.65 -15.77 -8.35
N GLY A 275 21.86 -14.98 -7.29
CA GLY A 275 22.49 -15.45 -6.05
C GLY A 275 21.69 -16.57 -5.38
N ARG A 276 20.37 -16.40 -5.26
CA ARG A 276 19.46 -17.42 -4.72
C ARG A 276 19.54 -18.72 -5.52
N LYS A 277 19.43 -18.64 -6.86
CA LYS A 277 19.49 -19.82 -7.74
C LYS A 277 20.81 -20.60 -7.58
N LYS A 278 21.94 -19.91 -7.43
CA LYS A 278 23.24 -20.56 -7.19
C LYS A 278 23.40 -21.12 -5.77
N GLY A 279 22.73 -20.52 -4.79
CA GLY A 279 22.68 -21.03 -3.43
C GLY A 279 21.91 -22.36 -3.35
N ASP A 280 20.78 -22.44 -4.06
CA ASP A 280 19.96 -23.67 -4.14
C ASP A 280 20.69 -24.82 -4.86
N GLU A 281 21.51 -24.52 -5.87
CA GLU A 281 22.32 -25.53 -6.57
C GLU A 281 23.48 -26.09 -5.73
N ASN A 282 23.92 -25.39 -4.68
CA ASN A 282 24.96 -25.86 -3.75
C ASN A 282 24.37 -26.62 -2.53
N LEU A 283 23.05 -26.76 -2.47
CA LEU A 283 22.30 -27.43 -1.41
C LEU A 283 21.74 -28.80 -1.84
N VAL A 284 22.14 -29.30 -3.01
CA VAL A 284 21.78 -30.62 -3.56
C VAL A 284 22.98 -31.56 -3.54
#